data_AF-A0A233V5P4-F1
#
_entry.id   AF-A0A233V5P4-F1
#
_cell.length_a   1.000
_cell.length_b   1.000
_cell.length_c   1.000
_cell.angle_alpha   90.00
_cell.angle_beta   90.00
_cell.angle_gamma   90.00
#
_symmetry.space_group_name_H-M   'P 1'
#
loop_
_entity.id
_entity.type
_entity.pdbx_description
1 polymer ?
#
loop_
_entity_poly.entity_id
_entity_poly.type
_entity_poly.pdbx_seq_one_letter_code
_entity_poly.pdbx_strand_id
1 'polypeptide(L)'
;MNNLKKKIVALCLTFSMVFSTGAAVFAKEQDDNASPKKVESTMNRIEGRDRFAVANKVMEDYYQNSKKVVLVSAIKFPDNISSTVMSQGQIPILYTYSDKLDASTEKLLKSKDLDEVIIIGGEKSVSKAVQNHIENDLKIKVVRYAGYDRYAVNAKIVSKKFSSKNVEKQNLVVASGEVFADAINATSLAQKHNAPILLVSKNKISSDTKDYLQSFYKGNIGKIFVVGGQNTVSDKVLQEIKAITNVKPQRIFGSNRYMTSVRVANASFTAPTKAIFASGEVFVDALVAAPLSQKLKAPILLVSKSSITSDVKSYIGSNSFEEMYIVGGKNTVSEKVNALILDNKSDETITTDPKYPGKKVIRRKPLPGLENEQEFPVQISDDTIVMVRGHYDDEMADEILRLLNQYRKENGLKALKQDNSLSPVAKTRATEIVHLFEHVRPRGGLVTDISNINGENIYNGPYTASGAMEAWKNSQGHNENMLREVFTRVKIKVFVTKAYYEDSDQTYDRYYAVQIFGI
;
A
#
# COMPACT_ATOMS: atom_id res chain seq x y z
N MET A 1 -16.24 -53.22 -42.97
CA MET A 1 -15.69 -54.56 -43.27
C MET A 1 -14.48 -54.38 -44.17
N ASN A 2 -13.32 -54.83 -43.68
CA ASN A 2 -12.13 -55.32 -44.41
C ASN A 2 -11.44 -54.36 -45.43
N ASN A 3 -10.12 -54.16 -45.42
CA ASN A 3 -9.05 -54.95 -44.83
C ASN A 3 -7.77 -54.13 -44.64
N LEU A 4 -7.03 -54.57 -43.63
CA LEU A 4 -5.79 -54.03 -43.10
C LEU A 4 -4.65 -55.03 -43.41
N LYS A 5 -3.41 -54.52 -43.47
CA LYS A 5 -2.11 -55.18 -43.21
C LYS A 5 -1.34 -55.81 -44.39
N LYS A 6 -0.09 -55.38 -44.60
CA LYS A 6 1.21 -55.95 -44.09
C LYS A 6 2.40 -55.29 -44.82
N LYS A 7 3.37 -54.64 -44.12
CA LYS A 7 4.73 -55.12 -43.68
C LYS A 7 5.74 -55.23 -44.87
N ILE A 8 7.04 -54.88 -44.86
CA ILE A 8 8.10 -54.69 -43.84
C ILE A 8 9.41 -54.15 -44.51
N VAL A 9 10.17 -53.30 -43.80
CA VAL A 9 11.66 -53.20 -43.60
C VAL A 9 12.70 -52.85 -44.71
N ALA A 10 13.33 -51.67 -44.51
CA ALA A 10 14.77 -51.24 -44.45
C ALA A 10 15.92 -51.85 -45.29
N LEU A 11 16.75 -50.97 -45.89
CA LEU A 11 18.25 -50.89 -45.74
C LEU A 11 18.81 -49.59 -46.40
N CYS A 12 19.21 -48.56 -45.62
CA CYS A 12 20.57 -48.05 -45.36
C CYS A 12 21.53 -47.82 -46.56
N LEU A 13 21.93 -46.55 -46.81
CA LEU A 13 23.32 -46.05 -46.71
C LEU A 13 23.45 -44.54 -47.07
N THR A 14 23.66 -43.75 -46.02
CA THR A 14 24.57 -42.58 -45.85
C THR A 14 24.92 -41.67 -47.05
N PHE A 15 24.54 -40.39 -46.93
CA PHE A 15 25.47 -39.29 -47.19
C PHE A 15 25.24 -38.14 -46.20
N SER A 16 26.30 -37.78 -45.48
CA SER A 16 26.37 -36.72 -44.50
C SER A 16 26.60 -35.37 -45.17
N MET A 17 25.76 -34.37 -44.89
CA MET A 17 26.17 -32.96 -44.92
C MET A 17 25.32 -32.15 -43.94
N VAL A 18 26.01 -31.44 -43.06
CA VAL A 18 25.47 -30.69 -41.92
C VAL A 18 25.04 -29.29 -42.36
N PHE A 19 23.83 -28.93 -41.94
CA PHE A 19 23.23 -27.61 -41.69
C PHE A 19 23.95 -26.32 -42.13
N SER A 20 23.23 -25.55 -42.95
CA SER A 20 22.99 -24.13 -42.66
C SER A 20 21.58 -23.72 -43.12
N THR A 21 20.55 -23.92 -42.29
CA THR A 21 19.23 -23.33 -42.54
C THR A 21 19.29 -21.86 -42.12
N GLY A 22 19.38 -20.97 -43.10
CA GLY A 22 19.08 -19.55 -42.90
C GLY A 22 17.62 -19.43 -42.47
N ALA A 23 17.40 -19.10 -41.20
CA ALA A 23 16.11 -18.66 -40.72
C ALA A 23 15.83 -17.29 -41.33
N ALA A 24 14.88 -17.23 -42.27
CA ALA A 24 14.26 -15.97 -42.66
C ALA A 24 13.52 -15.42 -41.43
N VAL A 25 14.15 -14.47 -40.75
CA VAL A 25 13.52 -13.65 -39.72
C VAL A 25 12.49 -12.79 -40.44
N PHE A 26 11.21 -13.14 -40.30
CA PHE A 26 10.14 -12.16 -40.52
C PHE A 26 10.25 -11.14 -39.39
N ALA A 27 10.91 -10.02 -39.70
CA ALA A 27 10.81 -8.81 -38.90
C ALA A 27 9.33 -8.42 -38.89
N LYS A 28 8.68 -8.58 -37.74
CA LYS A 28 7.38 -7.99 -37.47
C LYS A 28 7.61 -6.49 -37.52
N GLU A 29 7.13 -5.80 -38.55
CA GLU A 29 7.06 -4.34 -38.54
C GLU A 29 6.36 -3.92 -37.25
N GLN A 30 7.13 -3.28 -36.38
CA GLN A 30 6.64 -2.69 -35.16
C GLN A 30 5.90 -1.43 -35.60
N ASP A 31 4.58 -1.45 -35.44
CA ASP A 31 3.70 -0.35 -35.79
C ASP A 31 4.00 0.83 -34.84
N ASP A 32 4.95 1.67 -35.24
CA ASP A 32 5.43 2.85 -34.50
C ASP A 32 4.37 3.98 -34.43
N ASN A 33 3.13 3.70 -34.83
CA ASN A 33 2.04 4.66 -34.93
C ASN A 33 0.75 4.22 -34.21
N ALA A 34 0.87 3.42 -33.14
CA ALA A 34 -0.27 3.10 -32.27
C ALA A 34 -0.83 4.39 -31.63
N SER A 35 -2.06 4.75 -31.98
CA SER A 35 -2.76 5.90 -31.41
C SER A 35 -2.89 5.78 -29.87
N PRO A 36 -2.83 6.88 -29.11
CA PRO A 36 -2.89 6.83 -27.65
C PRO A 36 -4.17 6.16 -27.17
N LYS A 37 -4.06 5.07 -26.41
CA LYS A 37 -5.22 4.36 -25.84
C LYS A 37 -5.65 5.07 -24.56
N LYS A 38 -6.83 5.69 -24.56
CA LYS A 38 -7.44 6.30 -23.36
C LYS A 38 -8.08 5.21 -22.49
N VAL A 39 -7.79 5.21 -21.19
CA VAL A 39 -8.43 4.31 -20.22
C VAL A 39 -9.72 4.96 -19.72
N GLU A 40 -10.88 4.35 -19.98
CA GLU A 40 -12.15 4.80 -19.40
C GLU A 40 -12.33 4.24 -17.98
N SER A 41 -12.36 5.12 -16.98
CA SER A 41 -12.60 4.76 -15.59
C SER A 41 -14.09 4.73 -15.25
N THR A 42 -14.54 3.68 -14.57
CA THR A 42 -15.87 3.63 -13.93
C THR A 42 -15.78 4.00 -12.46
N MET A 43 -16.83 4.63 -11.93
CA MET A 43 -16.93 4.98 -10.51
C MET A 43 -18.21 4.41 -9.90
N ASN A 44 -18.06 3.54 -8.90
CA ASN A 44 -19.15 2.83 -8.25
C ASN A 44 -19.25 3.27 -6.78
N ARG A 45 -20.44 3.69 -6.33
CA ARG A 45 -20.67 3.97 -4.90
C ARG A 45 -21.40 2.79 -4.26
N ILE A 46 -20.83 2.26 -3.19
CA ILE A 46 -21.47 1.31 -2.28
C ILE A 46 -21.97 2.10 -1.07
N GLU A 47 -23.25 2.46 -1.11
CA GLU A 47 -23.90 3.24 -0.07
C GLU A 47 -25.17 2.57 0.48
N GLY A 48 -25.63 3.09 1.61
CA GLY A 48 -26.85 2.70 2.27
C GLY A 48 -27.23 3.75 3.31
N ARG A 49 -28.45 3.64 3.85
CA ARG A 49 -28.98 4.57 4.87
C ARG A 49 -28.13 4.63 6.15
N ASP A 50 -27.41 3.54 6.44
CA ASP A 50 -26.57 3.34 7.61
C ASP A 50 -25.47 2.31 7.29
N ARG A 51 -24.58 2.05 8.26
CA ARG A 51 -23.49 1.08 8.08
C ARG A 51 -23.94 -0.36 7.89
N PHE A 52 -25.09 -0.74 8.42
CA PHE A 52 -25.64 -2.08 8.25
C PHE A 52 -26.01 -2.27 6.77
N ALA A 53 -26.72 -1.31 6.20
CA ALA A 53 -27.07 -1.30 4.79
C ALA A 53 -25.84 -1.31 3.87
N VAL A 54 -24.79 -0.54 4.18
CA VAL A 54 -23.53 -0.58 3.41
C VAL A 54 -22.89 -1.97 3.46
N ALA A 55 -22.80 -2.57 4.65
CA ALA A 55 -22.23 -3.91 4.81
C ALA A 55 -23.02 -4.99 4.06
N ASN A 56 -24.36 -4.93 4.18
CA ASN A 56 -25.27 -5.82 3.47
C ASN A 56 -25.11 -5.69 1.95
N LYS A 57 -25.01 -4.46 1.44
CA LYS A 57 -24.79 -4.20 0.02
C LYS A 57 -23.44 -4.73 -0.48
N VAL A 58 -22.36 -4.59 0.30
CA VAL A 58 -21.06 -5.21 -0.04
C VAL A 58 -21.21 -6.73 -0.20
N MET A 59 -21.95 -7.39 0.70
CA MET A 59 -22.20 -8.83 0.60
C MET A 59 -23.02 -9.19 -0.65
N GLU A 60 -24.10 -8.45 -0.92
CA GLU A 60 -24.98 -8.70 -2.06
C GLU A 60 -24.27 -8.47 -3.41
N ASP A 61 -23.44 -7.43 -3.51
CA ASP A 61 -22.78 -7.08 -4.77
C ASP A 61 -21.52 -7.94 -5.02
N TYR A 62 -20.77 -8.33 -3.97
CA TYR A 62 -19.44 -8.94 -4.13
C TYR A 62 -19.27 -10.33 -3.49
N TYR A 63 -20.20 -10.80 -2.68
CA TYR A 63 -20.10 -12.07 -1.94
C TYR A 63 -21.35 -12.94 -2.09
N GLN A 64 -21.98 -12.91 -3.27
CA GLN A 64 -23.23 -13.63 -3.57
C GLN A 64 -23.19 -15.12 -3.24
N ASN A 65 -22.02 -15.75 -3.44
CA ASN A 65 -21.79 -17.18 -3.24
C ASN A 65 -21.16 -17.53 -1.89
N SER A 66 -20.98 -16.54 -0.99
CA SER A 66 -20.37 -16.81 0.31
C SER A 66 -21.31 -17.65 1.18
N LYS A 67 -20.81 -18.78 1.68
CA LYS A 67 -21.49 -19.63 2.67
C LYS A 67 -21.20 -19.23 4.11
N LYS A 68 -20.33 -18.24 4.31
CA LYS A 68 -19.94 -17.74 5.62
C LYS A 68 -20.10 -16.23 5.69
N VAL A 69 -20.30 -15.72 6.90
CA VAL A 69 -20.24 -14.27 7.18
C VAL A 69 -19.46 -14.03 8.45
N VAL A 70 -18.72 -12.92 8.52
CA VAL A 70 -18.14 -12.42 9.76
C VAL A 70 -19.11 -11.39 10.35
N LEU A 71 -19.54 -11.58 11.60
CA LEU A 71 -20.45 -10.69 12.30
C LEU A 71 -19.72 -9.94 13.41
N VAL A 72 -19.81 -8.61 13.39
CA VAL A 72 -19.15 -7.72 14.36
C VAL A 72 -20.12 -6.68 14.91
N SER A 73 -19.78 -6.10 16.07
CA SER A 73 -20.60 -5.05 16.67
C SER A 73 -20.49 -3.75 15.87
N ALA A 74 -21.62 -3.12 15.57
CA ALA A 74 -21.68 -1.77 15.01
C ALA A 74 -21.25 -0.68 16.01
N ILE A 75 -21.22 -0.98 17.31
CA ILE A 75 -21.05 0.01 18.39
C ILE A 75 -19.79 -0.26 19.22
N LYS A 76 -19.48 -1.52 19.50
CA LYS A 76 -18.33 -1.94 20.33
C LYS A 76 -17.21 -2.48 19.44
N PHE A 77 -16.38 -1.57 18.97
CA PHE A 77 -15.40 -1.80 17.90
C PHE A 77 -13.98 -2.30 18.27
N PRO A 78 -13.50 -2.37 19.55
CA PRO A 78 -12.15 -2.84 19.85
C PRO A 78 -11.72 -4.12 19.14
N ASP A 79 -12.63 -5.10 19.05
CA ASP A 79 -12.36 -6.43 18.50
C ASP A 79 -12.51 -6.49 16.97
N ASN A 80 -13.22 -5.51 16.39
CA ASN A 80 -13.61 -5.52 14.98
C ASN A 80 -12.40 -5.48 14.05
N ILE A 81 -11.26 -4.92 14.46
CA ILE A 81 -10.06 -4.82 13.61
C ILE A 81 -9.63 -6.21 13.10
N SER A 82 -9.79 -7.23 13.94
CA SER A 82 -9.37 -8.61 13.59
C SER A 82 -10.31 -9.29 12.59
N SER A 83 -11.48 -8.71 12.30
CA SER A 83 -12.42 -9.26 11.31
C SER A 83 -11.84 -9.30 9.89
N THR A 84 -10.99 -8.34 9.53
CA THR A 84 -10.27 -8.35 8.25
C THR A 84 -9.35 -9.56 8.12
N VAL A 85 -8.66 -9.95 9.20
CA VAL A 85 -7.80 -11.14 9.22
C VAL A 85 -8.62 -12.42 9.07
N MET A 86 -9.83 -12.46 9.66
CA MET A 86 -10.75 -13.59 9.46
C MET A 86 -11.27 -13.66 8.01
N SER A 87 -11.60 -12.50 7.45
CA SER A 87 -12.20 -12.38 6.13
C SER A 87 -11.26 -12.80 5.00
N GLN A 88 -10.03 -12.27 4.97
CA GLN A 88 -9.05 -12.47 3.90
C GLN A 88 -9.60 -12.19 2.49
N GLY A 89 -10.62 -11.31 2.37
CA GLY A 89 -11.34 -11.02 1.12
C GLY A 89 -12.24 -12.14 0.61
N GLN A 90 -12.44 -13.20 1.41
CA GLN A 90 -13.25 -14.36 1.05
C GLN A 90 -14.59 -14.38 1.79
N ILE A 91 -14.64 -13.83 3.01
CA ILE A 91 -15.83 -13.83 3.86
C ILE A 91 -16.30 -12.38 4.07
N PRO A 92 -17.54 -11.99 3.74
CA PRO A 92 -18.02 -10.63 3.96
C PRO A 92 -18.11 -10.32 5.47
N ILE A 93 -17.99 -9.04 5.81
CA ILE A 93 -18.20 -8.52 7.17
C ILE A 93 -19.57 -7.85 7.23
N LEU A 94 -20.39 -8.27 8.19
CA LEU A 94 -21.70 -7.70 8.50
C LEU A 94 -21.73 -7.15 9.93
N TYR A 95 -22.70 -6.28 10.19
CA TYR A 95 -22.86 -5.61 11.48
C TYR A 95 -24.07 -6.11 12.27
N THR A 96 -23.94 -6.10 13.59
CA THR A 96 -25.05 -6.29 14.54
C THR A 96 -25.00 -5.22 15.63
N TYR A 97 -26.12 -4.96 16.31
CA TYR A 97 -26.05 -4.29 17.60
C TYR A 97 -25.44 -5.23 18.64
N SER A 98 -25.04 -4.70 19.80
CA SER A 98 -24.44 -5.52 20.85
C SER A 98 -25.41 -6.51 21.48
N ASP A 99 -26.69 -6.19 21.54
CA ASP A 99 -27.72 -6.95 22.25
C ASP A 99 -28.79 -7.56 21.34
N LYS A 100 -28.91 -7.09 20.09
CA LYS A 100 -29.84 -7.60 19.08
C LYS A 100 -29.26 -7.61 17.67
N LEU A 101 -29.73 -8.54 16.84
CA LEU A 101 -29.43 -8.53 15.41
C LEU A 101 -30.17 -7.37 14.72
N ASP A 102 -29.50 -6.66 13.82
CA ASP A 102 -30.15 -5.64 13.01
C ASP A 102 -31.15 -6.29 12.03
N ALA A 103 -32.33 -5.69 11.86
CA ALA A 103 -33.40 -6.28 11.06
C ALA A 103 -33.03 -6.46 9.58
N SER A 104 -32.26 -5.52 9.01
CA SER A 104 -31.83 -5.64 7.61
C SER A 104 -30.76 -6.72 7.44
N THR A 105 -29.86 -6.84 8.41
CA THR A 105 -28.85 -7.89 8.47
C THR A 105 -29.51 -9.26 8.66
N GLU A 106 -30.48 -9.38 9.57
CA GLU A 106 -31.25 -10.60 9.78
C GLU A 106 -31.97 -11.07 8.52
N LYS A 107 -32.63 -10.14 7.81
CA LYS A 107 -33.29 -10.43 6.54
C LYS A 107 -32.30 -10.97 5.51
N LEU A 108 -31.09 -10.42 5.45
CA LEU A 108 -30.03 -10.90 4.56
C LEU A 108 -29.52 -12.29 4.98
N LEU A 109 -29.33 -12.56 6.27
CA LEU A 109 -28.94 -13.89 6.73
C LEU A 109 -30.00 -14.94 6.39
N LYS A 110 -31.30 -14.61 6.49
CA LYS A 110 -32.41 -15.50 6.12
C LYS A 110 -32.51 -15.76 4.61
N SER A 111 -32.12 -14.79 3.78
CA SER A 111 -32.22 -14.91 2.32
C SER A 111 -31.06 -15.67 1.69
N LYS A 112 -30.04 -16.02 2.47
CA LYS A 112 -28.82 -16.68 2.01
C LYS A 112 -28.72 -18.06 2.63
N ASP A 113 -28.32 -19.03 1.81
CA ASP A 113 -27.99 -20.37 2.28
C ASP A 113 -26.56 -20.34 2.88
N LEU A 114 -26.47 -20.08 4.19
CA LEU A 114 -25.24 -19.92 4.95
C LEU A 114 -24.96 -21.14 5.85
N ASP A 115 -23.71 -21.61 5.82
CA ASP A 115 -23.23 -22.68 6.69
C ASP A 115 -22.84 -22.15 8.07
N GLU A 116 -22.30 -20.92 8.15
CA GLU A 116 -21.64 -20.44 9.36
C GLU A 116 -21.65 -18.91 9.50
N VAL A 117 -22.03 -18.43 10.68
CA VAL A 117 -21.82 -17.05 11.12
C VAL A 117 -20.66 -17.01 12.11
N ILE A 118 -19.62 -16.23 11.80
CA ILE A 118 -18.42 -16.11 12.61
C ILE A 118 -18.48 -14.81 13.41
N ILE A 119 -18.74 -14.90 14.72
CA ILE A 119 -18.75 -13.73 15.60
C ILE A 119 -17.31 -13.40 16.03
N ILE A 120 -16.89 -12.15 15.84
CA ILE A 120 -15.61 -11.65 16.37
C ILE A 120 -15.89 -10.77 17.60
N GLY A 121 -15.25 -11.10 18.71
CA GLY A 121 -15.37 -10.40 19.98
C GLY A 121 -16.12 -11.18 21.06
N GLY A 122 -15.91 -10.75 22.30
CA GLY A 122 -16.57 -11.31 23.47
C GLY A 122 -18.06 -10.95 23.57
N GLU A 123 -18.72 -11.47 24.61
CA GLU A 123 -20.16 -11.24 24.84
C GLU A 123 -20.51 -9.78 25.14
N LYS A 124 -19.54 -8.98 25.61
CA LYS A 124 -19.70 -7.53 25.77
C LYS A 124 -19.77 -6.78 24.43
N SER A 125 -19.21 -7.37 23.36
CA SER A 125 -19.21 -6.78 22.01
C SER A 125 -20.47 -7.23 21.25
N VAL A 126 -20.72 -8.54 21.23
CA VAL A 126 -21.92 -9.18 20.65
C VAL A 126 -22.44 -10.19 21.65
N SER A 127 -23.62 -9.98 22.21
CA SER A 127 -24.17 -10.74 23.34
C SER A 127 -24.40 -12.22 22.99
N LYS A 128 -24.56 -13.04 24.03
CA LYS A 128 -25.00 -14.41 23.87
C LYS A 128 -26.43 -14.50 23.32
N ALA A 129 -27.28 -13.50 23.59
CA ALA A 129 -28.63 -13.43 23.02
C ALA A 129 -28.61 -13.32 21.49
N VAL A 130 -27.75 -12.47 20.91
CA VAL A 130 -27.57 -12.39 19.45
C VAL A 130 -27.10 -13.73 18.88
N GLN A 131 -26.12 -14.38 19.54
CA GLN A 131 -25.66 -15.69 19.11
C GLN A 131 -26.79 -16.74 19.16
N ASN A 132 -27.53 -16.81 20.25
CA ASN A 132 -28.63 -17.76 20.43
C ASN A 132 -29.75 -17.51 19.41
N HIS A 133 -30.05 -16.25 19.07
CA HIS A 133 -31.01 -15.90 18.02
C HIS A 133 -30.59 -16.50 16.67
N ILE A 134 -29.31 -16.37 16.31
CA ILE A 134 -28.78 -16.92 15.05
C ILE A 134 -28.79 -18.46 15.06
N GLU A 135 -28.34 -19.08 16.15
CA GLU A 135 -28.28 -20.55 16.27
C GLU A 135 -29.68 -21.18 16.32
N ASN A 136 -30.59 -20.63 17.13
CA ASN A 136 -31.87 -21.25 17.44
C ASN A 136 -32.98 -20.85 16.49
N ASP A 137 -33.02 -19.59 16.05
CA ASP A 137 -34.15 -19.08 15.27
C ASP A 137 -33.81 -19.08 13.78
N LEU A 138 -32.58 -18.72 13.42
CA LEU A 138 -32.11 -18.76 12.03
C LEU A 138 -31.55 -20.13 11.62
N LYS A 139 -31.29 -21.02 12.59
CA LYS A 139 -30.70 -22.36 12.37
C LYS A 139 -29.35 -22.32 11.65
N ILE A 140 -28.56 -21.27 11.85
CA ILE A 140 -27.22 -21.11 11.27
C ILE A 140 -26.18 -21.40 12.35
N LYS A 141 -25.17 -22.22 12.04
CA LYS A 141 -24.07 -22.52 12.96
C LYS A 141 -23.32 -21.24 13.31
N VAL A 142 -23.03 -21.01 14.59
CA VAL A 142 -22.19 -19.89 15.02
C VAL A 142 -20.84 -20.35 15.55
N VAL A 143 -19.77 -19.66 15.16
CA VAL A 143 -18.43 -19.81 15.75
C VAL A 143 -17.98 -18.46 16.30
N ARG A 144 -17.58 -18.42 17.57
CA ARG A 144 -17.14 -17.18 18.22
C ARG A 144 -15.63 -17.16 18.46
N TYR A 145 -14.99 -16.08 18.03
CA TYR A 145 -13.60 -15.74 18.37
C TYR A 145 -13.58 -14.62 19.39
N ALA A 146 -13.51 -15.00 20.67
CA ALA A 146 -13.39 -14.09 21.80
C ALA A 146 -12.03 -14.22 22.50
N GLY A 147 -11.67 -13.15 23.22
CA GLY A 147 -10.48 -13.00 24.06
C GLY A 147 -10.72 -11.93 25.11
N TYR A 148 -9.82 -11.81 26.09
CA TYR A 148 -9.95 -10.84 27.18
C TYR A 148 -9.68 -9.39 26.72
N ASP A 149 -8.95 -9.22 25.62
CA ASP A 149 -8.78 -7.97 24.91
C ASP A 149 -8.67 -8.18 23.39
N ARG A 150 -8.54 -7.09 22.64
CA ARG A 150 -8.44 -7.10 21.17
C ARG A 150 -7.19 -7.80 20.64
N TYR A 151 -6.11 -7.85 21.43
CA TYR A 151 -4.85 -8.47 21.04
C TYR A 151 -4.95 -10.00 21.16
N ALA A 152 -5.58 -10.50 22.23
CA ALA A 152 -5.88 -11.91 22.39
C ALA A 152 -6.85 -12.41 21.30
N VAL A 153 -7.89 -11.62 20.96
CA VAL A 153 -8.78 -11.92 19.82
C VAL A 153 -7.98 -12.01 18.52
N ASN A 154 -7.10 -11.04 18.26
CA ASN A 154 -6.27 -11.01 17.05
C ASN A 154 -5.34 -12.21 16.98
N ALA A 155 -4.55 -12.48 18.01
CA ALA A 155 -3.59 -13.60 18.05
C ALA A 155 -4.29 -14.96 17.86
N LYS A 156 -5.49 -15.14 18.43
CA LYS A 156 -6.29 -16.37 18.25
C LYS A 156 -6.73 -16.56 16.81
N ILE A 157 -7.21 -15.50 16.15
CA ILE A 157 -7.63 -15.54 14.73
C ILE A 157 -6.43 -15.77 13.82
N VAL A 158 -5.33 -15.04 14.07
CA VAL A 158 -4.09 -15.15 13.31
C VAL A 158 -3.52 -16.56 13.41
N SER A 159 -3.37 -17.12 14.61
CA SER A 159 -2.86 -18.49 14.82
C SER A 159 -3.72 -19.56 14.13
N LYS A 160 -5.04 -19.32 14.02
CA LYS A 160 -5.96 -20.23 13.35
C LYS A 160 -5.83 -20.18 11.82
N LYS A 161 -5.58 -19.00 11.25
CA LYS A 161 -5.56 -18.75 9.80
C LYS A 161 -4.17 -18.86 9.18
N PHE A 162 -3.13 -18.54 9.94
CA PHE A 162 -1.74 -18.46 9.52
C PHE A 162 -0.90 -19.34 10.46
N SER A 163 -0.93 -20.64 10.24
CA SER A 163 -0.21 -21.59 11.10
C SER A 163 1.30 -21.49 10.86
N SER A 164 2.07 -21.49 11.96
CA SER A 164 3.53 -21.51 11.94
C SER A 164 4.16 -22.83 11.47
N LYS A 165 3.35 -23.87 11.21
CA LYS A 165 3.79 -25.24 10.89
C LYS A 165 4.03 -25.51 9.40
N ASN A 166 3.76 -24.55 8.50
CA ASN A 166 4.00 -24.70 7.07
C ASN A 166 5.41 -24.20 6.69
N VAL A 167 6.11 -24.93 5.81
CA VAL A 167 7.56 -24.82 5.54
C VAL A 167 7.95 -23.64 4.61
N GLU A 168 7.10 -22.62 4.50
CA GLU A 168 7.42 -21.37 3.80
C GLU A 168 7.63 -20.22 4.79
N LYS A 169 8.40 -19.21 4.38
CA LYS A 169 8.57 -17.99 5.16
C LYS A 169 7.25 -17.20 5.20
N GLN A 170 6.71 -16.98 6.40
CA GLN A 170 5.51 -16.19 6.60
C GLN A 170 5.86 -14.70 6.74
N ASN A 171 5.41 -13.87 5.80
CA ASN A 171 5.47 -12.41 5.96
C ASN A 171 4.48 -11.96 7.03
N LEU A 172 4.76 -10.85 7.71
CA LEU A 172 3.91 -10.28 8.76
C LEU A 172 3.64 -8.81 8.47
N VAL A 173 2.43 -8.36 8.76
CA VAL A 173 2.09 -6.93 8.84
C VAL A 173 1.69 -6.64 10.28
N VAL A 174 2.21 -5.56 10.85
CA VAL A 174 1.95 -5.12 12.22
C VAL A 174 1.31 -3.75 12.16
N ALA A 175 0.25 -3.53 12.92
CA ALA A 175 -0.42 -2.24 13.01
C ALA A 175 -0.86 -1.96 14.45
N SER A 176 -1.16 -0.69 14.74
CA SER A 176 -1.70 -0.30 16.03
C SER A 176 -3.08 -0.93 16.26
N GLY A 177 -3.27 -1.58 17.40
CA GLY A 177 -4.59 -1.98 17.88
C GLY A 177 -5.40 -0.80 18.46
N GLU A 178 -4.76 0.35 18.66
CA GLU A 178 -5.35 1.56 19.26
C GLU A 178 -5.78 2.58 18.19
N VAL A 179 -5.08 2.63 17.06
CA VAL A 179 -5.38 3.52 15.92
C VAL A 179 -5.90 2.74 14.72
N PHE A 180 -7.22 2.73 14.57
CA PHE A 180 -7.95 1.94 13.57
C PHE A 180 -7.55 2.23 12.12
N ALA A 181 -7.19 3.49 11.81
CA ALA A 181 -6.76 3.89 10.48
C ALA A 181 -5.57 3.06 9.99
N ASP A 182 -4.58 2.83 10.87
CA ASP A 182 -3.35 2.11 10.53
C ASP A 182 -3.67 0.66 10.17
N ALA A 183 -4.55 0.01 10.94
CA ALA A 183 -4.95 -1.37 10.69
C ALA A 183 -5.82 -1.53 9.43
N ILE A 184 -6.72 -0.58 9.13
CA ILE A 184 -7.47 -0.59 7.88
C ILE A 184 -6.52 -0.42 6.68
N ASN A 185 -5.61 0.56 6.75
CA ASN A 185 -4.64 0.80 5.68
C ASN A 185 -3.76 -0.43 5.43
N ALA A 186 -3.32 -1.11 6.49
CA ALA A 186 -2.52 -2.33 6.44
C ALA A 186 -3.14 -3.49 5.65
N THR A 187 -4.45 -3.44 5.37
CA THR A 187 -5.19 -4.51 4.69
C THR A 187 -4.65 -4.84 3.30
N SER A 188 -4.40 -3.82 2.48
CA SER A 188 -3.91 -4.03 1.12
C SER A 188 -2.49 -4.61 1.11
N LEU A 189 -1.63 -4.16 2.03
CA LEU A 189 -0.28 -4.69 2.20
C LEU A 189 -0.29 -6.14 2.68
N ALA A 190 -1.18 -6.45 3.63
CA ALA A 190 -1.38 -7.81 4.13
C ALA A 190 -1.82 -8.76 3.01
N GLN A 191 -2.72 -8.30 2.13
CA GLN A 191 -3.12 -9.07 0.94
C GLN A 191 -1.96 -9.27 -0.03
N LYS A 192 -1.20 -8.23 -0.34
CA LYS A 192 -0.06 -8.30 -1.27
C LYS A 192 0.99 -9.32 -0.83
N HIS A 193 1.23 -9.40 0.47
CA HIS A 193 2.29 -10.23 1.05
C HIS A 193 1.81 -11.57 1.62
N ASN A 194 0.53 -11.92 1.46
CA ASN A 194 -0.10 -13.07 2.10
C ASN A 194 0.21 -13.13 3.60
N ALA A 195 0.08 -11.99 4.28
CA ALA A 195 0.49 -11.80 5.66
C ALA A 195 -0.72 -11.61 6.58
N PRO A 196 -0.69 -12.11 7.83
CA PRO A 196 -1.61 -11.67 8.85
C PRO A 196 -1.34 -10.22 9.25
N ILE A 197 -2.38 -9.55 9.74
CA ILE A 197 -2.24 -8.28 10.46
C ILE A 197 -2.20 -8.59 11.97
N LEU A 198 -1.04 -8.37 12.58
CA LEU A 198 -0.81 -8.45 14.02
C LEU A 198 -1.07 -7.09 14.66
N LEU A 199 -1.84 -7.09 15.75
CA LEU A 199 -2.11 -5.87 16.52
C LEU A 199 -1.15 -5.73 17.69
N VAL A 200 -0.66 -4.50 17.89
CA VAL A 200 0.19 -4.11 19.02
C VAL A 200 -0.32 -2.82 19.67
N SER A 201 -0.04 -2.63 20.95
CA SER A 201 -0.19 -1.32 21.61
C SER A 201 0.96 -0.41 21.23
N LYS A 202 0.81 0.91 21.41
CA LYS A 202 1.86 1.91 21.09
C LYS A 202 3.26 1.50 21.57
N ASN A 203 3.38 1.01 22.80
CA ASN A 203 4.68 0.77 23.46
C ASN A 203 4.90 -0.69 23.92
N LYS A 204 4.03 -1.62 23.52
CA LYS A 204 4.05 -2.99 24.04
C LYS A 204 3.48 -3.98 23.04
N ILE A 205 4.12 -5.15 22.96
CA ILE A 205 3.57 -6.37 22.37
C ILE A 205 2.88 -7.18 23.49
N SER A 206 1.63 -7.60 23.27
CA SER A 206 0.92 -8.48 24.22
C SER A 206 1.61 -9.85 24.32
N SER A 207 1.35 -10.59 25.41
CA SER A 207 1.84 -11.98 25.54
C SER A 207 1.35 -12.85 24.39
N ASP A 208 0.07 -12.79 24.01
CA ASP A 208 -0.47 -13.62 22.93
C ASP A 208 0.19 -13.33 21.56
N THR A 209 0.49 -12.05 21.28
CA THR A 209 1.21 -11.70 20.05
C THR A 209 2.66 -12.17 20.10
N LYS A 210 3.31 -12.12 21.27
CA LYS A 210 4.67 -12.68 21.45
C LYS A 210 4.67 -14.19 21.26
N ASP A 211 3.72 -14.90 21.86
CA ASP A 211 3.59 -16.35 21.76
C ASP A 211 3.41 -16.77 20.29
N TYR A 212 2.58 -16.04 19.54
CA TYR A 212 2.45 -16.26 18.10
C TYR A 212 3.77 -16.04 17.34
N LEU A 213 4.48 -14.94 17.59
CA LEU A 213 5.78 -14.67 16.95
C LEU A 213 6.84 -15.72 17.30
N GLN A 214 6.83 -16.23 18.54
CA GLN A 214 7.74 -17.27 19.03
C GLN A 214 7.37 -18.68 18.56
N SER A 215 6.13 -18.89 18.10
CA SER A 215 5.67 -20.19 17.59
C SER A 215 6.28 -20.60 16.25
N PHE A 216 6.97 -19.69 15.57
CA PHE A 216 7.67 -19.97 14.31
C PHE A 216 9.00 -20.67 14.57
N TYR A 217 9.31 -21.68 13.76
CA TYR A 217 10.68 -22.19 13.68
C TYR A 217 11.64 -21.06 13.31
N LYS A 218 12.84 -21.03 13.91
CA LYS A 218 13.84 -19.99 13.66
C LYS A 218 14.11 -19.87 12.15
N GLY A 219 13.86 -18.69 11.59
CA GLY A 219 14.04 -18.40 10.17
C GLY A 219 12.80 -18.52 9.29
N ASN A 220 11.65 -18.98 9.83
CA ASN A 220 10.39 -19.09 9.07
C ASN A 220 9.57 -17.79 9.03
N ILE A 221 10.09 -16.69 9.59
CA ILE A 221 9.49 -15.36 9.41
C ILE A 221 10.16 -14.69 8.20
N GLY A 222 9.33 -14.23 7.27
CA GLY A 222 9.71 -13.50 6.07
C GLY A 222 9.91 -12.01 6.35
N LYS A 223 9.37 -11.15 5.49
CA LYS A 223 9.38 -9.69 5.70
C LYS A 223 8.39 -9.30 6.79
N ILE A 224 8.76 -8.33 7.62
CA ILE A 224 7.88 -7.71 8.60
C ILE A 224 7.65 -6.26 8.21
N PHE A 225 6.40 -5.88 8.00
CA PHE A 225 6.00 -4.50 7.75
C PHE A 225 5.28 -3.94 8.97
N VAL A 226 5.54 -2.69 9.33
CA VAL A 226 4.83 -1.98 10.39
C VAL A 226 4.11 -0.79 9.78
N VAL A 227 2.78 -0.80 9.82
CA VAL A 227 1.95 0.30 9.34
C VAL A 227 1.59 1.19 10.53
N GLY A 228 1.98 2.46 10.45
CA GLY A 228 1.78 3.45 11.51
C GLY A 228 3.09 4.13 11.94
N GLY A 229 2.98 5.40 12.32
CA GLY A 229 4.12 6.20 12.79
C GLY A 229 4.56 5.85 14.20
N GLN A 230 5.64 6.47 14.67
CA GLN A 230 6.19 6.26 16.03
C GLN A 230 5.16 6.57 17.14
N ASN A 231 4.22 7.46 16.86
CA ASN A 231 3.14 7.83 17.79
C ASN A 231 2.10 6.73 18.00
N THR A 232 1.98 5.77 17.08
CA THR A 232 0.98 4.69 17.14
C THR A 232 1.60 3.31 17.30
N VAL A 233 2.85 3.14 16.84
CA VAL A 233 3.71 1.97 17.11
C VAL A 233 5.14 2.48 17.31
N SER A 234 5.63 2.51 18.55
CA SER A 234 6.94 3.09 18.87
C SER A 234 8.11 2.21 18.42
N ASP A 235 9.31 2.79 18.32
CA ASP A 235 10.50 2.03 17.92
C ASP A 235 10.90 0.95 18.94
N LYS A 236 10.49 1.10 20.20
CA LYS A 236 10.62 0.03 21.20
C LYS A 236 9.91 -1.24 20.75
N VAL A 237 8.71 -1.12 20.17
CA VAL A 237 7.98 -2.28 19.63
C VAL A 237 8.72 -2.90 18.45
N LEU A 238 9.29 -2.08 17.54
CA LEU A 238 10.07 -2.59 16.41
C LEU A 238 11.34 -3.31 16.86
N GLN A 239 12.04 -2.78 17.86
CA GLN A 239 13.21 -3.39 18.46
C GLN A 239 12.86 -4.73 19.13
N GLU A 240 11.74 -4.79 19.84
CA GLU A 240 11.26 -6.01 20.47
C GLU A 240 10.85 -7.07 19.43
N ILE A 241 10.15 -6.69 18.36
CA ILE A 241 9.86 -7.59 17.22
C ILE A 241 11.16 -8.11 16.61
N LYS A 242 12.14 -7.24 16.36
CA LYS A 242 13.44 -7.64 15.82
C LYS A 242 14.15 -8.63 16.73
N ALA A 243 14.12 -8.41 18.05
CA ALA A 243 14.73 -9.30 19.03
C ALA A 243 14.07 -10.69 19.05
N ILE A 244 12.74 -10.76 18.94
CA ILE A 244 11.99 -12.03 18.93
C ILE A 244 12.20 -12.79 17.62
N THR A 245 12.16 -12.09 16.48
CA THR A 245 12.05 -12.70 15.14
C THR A 245 13.38 -12.79 14.40
N ASN A 246 14.40 -12.03 14.84
CA ASN A 246 15.64 -11.77 14.12
C ASN A 246 15.46 -11.14 12.72
N VAL A 247 14.29 -10.53 12.45
CA VAL A 247 13.99 -9.82 11.21
C VAL A 247 13.81 -8.33 11.52
N LYS A 248 14.48 -7.46 10.75
CA LYS A 248 14.32 -6.00 10.88
C LYS A 248 12.95 -5.58 10.30
N PRO A 249 12.03 -4.98 11.10
CA PRO A 249 10.77 -4.49 10.58
C PRO A 249 10.95 -3.25 9.68
N GLN A 250 10.19 -3.17 8.59
CA GLN A 250 10.10 -2.02 7.71
C GLN A 250 8.86 -1.20 8.05
N ARG A 251 9.05 0.05 8.49
CA ARG A 251 7.93 0.95 8.81
C ARG A 251 7.39 1.62 7.54
N ILE A 252 6.07 1.72 7.42
CA ILE A 252 5.34 2.44 6.38
C ILE A 252 4.36 3.38 7.09
N PHE A 253 4.54 4.69 6.94
CA PHE A 253 3.75 5.69 7.66
C PHE A 253 3.80 7.04 6.97
N GLY A 254 2.70 7.79 7.02
CA GLY A 254 2.66 9.20 6.65
C GLY A 254 2.55 10.10 7.89
N SER A 255 2.60 11.42 7.66
CA SER A 255 2.38 12.43 8.70
C SER A 255 0.95 12.40 9.25
N ASN A 256 -0.01 11.91 8.45
CA ASN A 256 -1.40 11.72 8.82
C ASN A 256 -1.96 10.42 8.19
N ARG A 257 -3.20 10.08 8.54
CA ARG A 257 -3.87 8.84 8.08
C ARG A 257 -4.08 8.76 6.57
N TYR A 258 -4.25 9.91 5.91
CA TYR A 258 -4.44 10.00 4.47
C TYR A 258 -3.13 9.70 3.74
N MET A 259 -2.03 10.33 4.17
CA MET A 259 -0.70 10.04 3.65
C MET A 259 -0.27 8.59 3.94
N THR A 260 -0.58 8.05 5.12
CA THR A 260 -0.34 6.62 5.42
C THR A 260 -1.10 5.73 4.43
N SER A 261 -2.36 6.04 4.09
CA SER A 261 -3.12 5.25 3.11
C SER A 261 -2.47 5.24 1.73
N VAL A 262 -1.98 6.38 1.25
CA VAL A 262 -1.23 6.52 0.00
C VAL A 262 0.08 5.74 0.02
N ARG A 263 0.84 5.82 1.11
CA ARG A 263 2.12 5.09 1.26
C ARG A 263 1.93 3.58 1.30
N VAL A 264 0.89 3.12 1.98
CA VAL A 264 0.54 1.70 1.98
C VAL A 264 0.06 1.25 0.59
N ALA A 265 -0.72 2.08 -0.10
CA ALA A 265 -1.16 1.81 -1.46
C ALA A 265 0.04 1.64 -2.42
N ASN A 266 0.99 2.57 -2.40
CA ASN A 266 2.24 2.50 -3.15
C ASN A 266 3.10 1.27 -2.80
N ALA A 267 3.20 0.91 -1.52
CA ALA A 267 3.95 -0.28 -1.10
C ALA A 267 3.26 -1.60 -1.51
N SER A 268 1.94 -1.56 -1.75
CA SER A 268 1.14 -2.73 -2.10
C SER A 268 1.00 -2.93 -3.60
N PHE A 269 0.97 -1.84 -4.38
CA PHE A 269 0.68 -1.84 -5.81
C PHE A 269 1.60 -0.88 -6.58
N THR A 270 2.20 -1.37 -7.66
CA THR A 270 3.04 -0.57 -8.57
C THR A 270 2.25 0.05 -9.71
N ALA A 271 1.18 -0.62 -10.17
CA ALA A 271 0.29 -0.17 -11.24
C ALA A 271 -1.16 -0.64 -10.96
N PRO A 272 -1.84 -0.08 -9.95
CA PRO A 272 -3.19 -0.47 -9.58
C PRO A 272 -4.20 -0.04 -10.65
N THR A 273 -5.00 -0.98 -11.17
CA THR A 273 -6.14 -0.66 -12.07
C THR A 273 -7.45 -0.43 -11.32
N LYS A 274 -7.46 -0.62 -10.00
CA LYS A 274 -8.62 -0.39 -9.14
C LYS A 274 -8.25 0.49 -7.95
N ALA A 275 -9.22 1.20 -7.37
CA ALA A 275 -9.03 1.90 -6.09
C ALA A 275 -10.32 1.94 -5.27
N ILE A 276 -10.19 1.84 -3.95
CA ILE A 276 -11.30 1.98 -3.01
C ILE A 276 -11.08 3.21 -2.15
N PHE A 277 -12.07 4.09 -2.12
CA PHE A 277 -12.11 5.29 -1.30
C PHE A 277 -13.05 5.08 -0.13
N ALA A 278 -12.57 5.34 1.09
CA ALA A 278 -13.34 5.17 2.31
C ALA A 278 -13.08 6.31 3.30
N SER A 279 -14.02 6.55 4.21
CA SER A 279 -13.88 7.63 5.19
C SER A 279 -12.65 7.41 6.09
N GLY A 280 -11.77 8.39 6.14
CA GLY A 280 -10.70 8.46 7.13
C GLY A 280 -11.18 8.95 8.50
N GLU A 281 -12.43 9.39 8.62
CA GLU A 281 -12.98 10.03 9.83
C GLU A 281 -13.94 9.10 10.59
N VAL A 282 -14.68 8.25 9.86
CA VAL A 282 -15.67 7.31 10.43
C VAL A 282 -15.25 5.86 10.16
N PHE A 283 -14.33 5.35 10.99
CA PHE A 283 -13.65 4.06 10.75
C PHE A 283 -14.57 2.85 10.66
N VAL A 284 -15.64 2.81 11.44
CA VAL A 284 -16.59 1.68 11.40
C VAL A 284 -17.30 1.63 10.06
N ASP A 285 -17.52 2.76 9.39
CA ASP A 285 -18.11 2.77 8.06
C ASP A 285 -17.09 2.33 6.99
N ALA A 286 -15.79 2.57 7.22
CA ALA A 286 -14.70 2.15 6.35
C ALA A 286 -14.27 0.68 6.52
N LEU A 287 -14.58 0.02 7.65
CA LEU A 287 -14.10 -1.35 7.93
C LEU A 287 -14.54 -2.36 6.86
N VAL A 288 -15.74 -2.20 6.28
CA VAL A 288 -16.23 -3.10 5.22
C VAL A 288 -15.51 -2.92 3.88
N ALA A 289 -14.75 -1.83 3.71
CA ALA A 289 -13.84 -1.65 2.57
C ALA A 289 -12.62 -2.58 2.66
N ALA A 290 -12.22 -3.01 3.86
CA ALA A 290 -11.07 -3.88 4.07
C ALA A 290 -11.20 -5.24 3.33
N PRO A 291 -12.25 -6.06 3.57
CA PRO A 291 -12.39 -7.33 2.85
C PRO A 291 -12.58 -7.10 1.34
N LEU A 292 -13.28 -6.03 0.95
CA LEU A 292 -13.45 -5.69 -0.46
C LEU A 292 -12.11 -5.36 -1.15
N SER A 293 -11.22 -4.63 -0.47
CA SER A 293 -9.85 -4.34 -0.93
C SER A 293 -9.06 -5.62 -1.17
N GLN A 294 -9.14 -6.58 -0.25
CA GLN A 294 -8.45 -7.85 -0.41
C GLN A 294 -9.00 -8.65 -1.58
N LYS A 295 -10.34 -8.68 -1.73
CA LYS A 295 -11.03 -9.38 -2.81
C LYS A 295 -10.70 -8.79 -4.19
N LEU A 296 -10.79 -7.47 -4.32
CA LEU A 296 -10.56 -6.76 -5.57
C LEU A 296 -9.08 -6.50 -5.88
N LYS A 297 -8.18 -6.82 -4.94
CA LYS A 297 -6.75 -6.49 -5.00
C LYS A 297 -6.54 -5.00 -5.30
N ALA A 298 -7.25 -4.16 -4.56
CA ALA A 298 -7.28 -2.72 -4.75
C ALA A 298 -6.75 -1.99 -3.49
N PRO A 299 -5.99 -0.89 -3.62
CA PRO A 299 -5.62 -0.03 -2.50
C PRO A 299 -6.87 0.60 -1.85
N ILE A 300 -6.76 0.84 -0.54
CA ILE A 300 -7.68 1.70 0.19
C ILE A 300 -7.04 3.07 0.33
N LEU A 301 -7.70 4.09 -0.18
CA LEU A 301 -7.33 5.48 -0.01
C LEU A 301 -8.34 6.12 0.94
N LEU A 302 -7.85 6.68 2.04
CA LEU A 302 -8.71 7.37 3.00
C LEU A 302 -8.99 8.78 2.50
N VAL A 303 -10.21 9.26 2.71
CA VAL A 303 -10.66 10.61 2.35
C VAL A 303 -11.39 11.27 3.52
N SER A 304 -11.36 12.60 3.57
CA SER A 304 -12.22 13.37 4.48
C SER A 304 -13.65 13.42 3.94
N LYS A 305 -14.64 13.78 4.77
CA LYS A 305 -16.05 13.81 4.34
C LYS A 305 -16.29 14.58 3.04
N SER A 306 -15.61 15.71 2.85
CA SER A 306 -15.86 16.64 1.74
C SER A 306 -14.60 17.07 0.98
N SER A 307 -13.47 16.42 1.23
CA SER A 307 -12.19 16.77 0.63
C SER A 307 -11.28 15.55 0.44
N ILE A 308 -10.34 15.70 -0.49
CA ILE A 308 -9.22 14.78 -0.69
C ILE A 308 -7.94 15.56 -0.49
N THR A 309 -7.00 15.01 0.28
CA THR A 309 -5.71 15.67 0.55
C THR A 309 -4.87 15.74 -0.72
N SER A 310 -3.87 16.62 -0.74
CA SER A 310 -2.93 16.73 -1.86
C SER A 310 -2.21 15.41 -2.16
N ASP A 311 -1.89 14.59 -1.15
CA ASP A 311 -1.28 13.28 -1.35
C ASP A 311 -2.24 12.28 -2.03
N VAL A 312 -3.54 12.30 -1.67
CA VAL A 312 -4.56 11.45 -2.30
C VAL A 312 -4.82 11.92 -3.73
N LYS A 313 -4.97 13.24 -3.97
CA LYS A 313 -5.04 13.82 -5.32
C LYS A 313 -3.85 13.38 -6.17
N SER A 314 -2.63 13.50 -5.62
CA SER A 314 -1.40 13.14 -6.32
C SER A 314 -1.36 11.65 -6.65
N TYR A 315 -1.77 10.78 -5.73
CA TYR A 315 -1.85 9.33 -5.98
C TYR A 315 -2.88 9.00 -7.06
N ILE A 316 -4.05 9.66 -7.05
CA ILE A 316 -5.09 9.47 -8.08
C ILE A 316 -4.59 9.91 -9.45
N GLY A 317 -4.03 11.12 -9.53
CA GLY A 317 -3.46 11.65 -10.79
C GLY A 317 -2.21 10.89 -11.23
N SER A 318 -1.58 10.15 -10.30
CA SER A 318 -0.40 9.33 -10.55
C SER A 318 -0.68 7.85 -10.79
N ASN A 319 -1.92 7.45 -11.04
CA ASN A 319 -2.26 6.07 -11.40
C ASN A 319 -3.44 6.08 -12.37
N SER A 320 -3.55 5.05 -13.21
CA SER A 320 -4.74 4.85 -14.06
C SER A 320 -5.62 3.74 -13.51
N PHE A 321 -6.86 4.10 -13.18
CA PHE A 321 -7.86 3.18 -12.69
C PHE A 321 -8.92 2.89 -13.75
N GLU A 322 -9.21 1.61 -13.96
CA GLU A 322 -10.35 1.11 -14.73
C GLU A 322 -11.63 1.14 -13.87
N GLU A 323 -11.51 0.81 -12.58
CA GLU A 323 -12.65 0.77 -11.65
C GLU A 323 -12.32 1.42 -10.31
N MET A 324 -13.10 2.40 -9.93
CA MET A 324 -13.00 3.10 -8.65
C MET A 324 -14.26 2.86 -7.82
N TYR A 325 -14.10 2.73 -6.50
CA TYR A 325 -15.21 2.47 -5.60
C TYR A 325 -15.21 3.44 -4.43
N ILE A 326 -16.36 4.05 -4.13
CA ILE A 326 -16.56 4.74 -2.86
C ILE A 326 -17.35 3.81 -1.94
N VAL A 327 -16.78 3.48 -0.77
CA VAL A 327 -17.44 2.65 0.24
C VAL A 327 -17.86 3.53 1.41
N GLY A 328 -19.15 3.79 1.51
CA GLY A 328 -19.73 4.68 2.51
C GLY A 328 -20.82 5.58 1.94
N GLY A 329 -21.80 5.90 2.79
CA GLY A 329 -22.86 6.85 2.45
C GLY A 329 -22.37 8.29 2.38
N LYS A 330 -23.19 9.16 1.78
CA LYS A 330 -22.88 10.59 1.54
C LYS A 330 -22.61 11.40 2.81
N ASN A 331 -23.04 10.90 3.97
CA ASN A 331 -22.78 11.52 5.27
C ASN A 331 -21.33 11.38 5.73
N THR A 332 -20.59 10.38 5.24
CA THR A 332 -19.20 10.09 5.62
C THR A 332 -18.21 10.22 4.46
N VAL A 333 -18.70 10.09 3.21
CA VAL A 333 -17.98 10.45 1.98
C VAL A 333 -18.97 11.14 1.03
N SER A 334 -18.99 12.46 1.01
CA SER A 334 -19.95 13.28 0.25
C SER A 334 -19.77 13.16 -1.27
N GLU A 335 -20.71 13.72 -2.04
CA GLU A 335 -20.58 13.79 -3.50
C GLU A 335 -19.50 14.75 -3.97
N LYS A 336 -19.09 15.71 -3.14
CA LYS A 336 -17.94 16.56 -3.45
C LYS A 336 -16.67 15.73 -3.62
N VAL A 337 -16.49 14.68 -2.81
CA VAL A 337 -15.35 13.76 -2.94
C VAL A 337 -15.42 12.99 -4.27
N ASN A 338 -16.60 12.55 -4.69
CA ASN A 338 -16.80 11.88 -5.98
C ASN A 338 -16.35 12.76 -7.15
N ALA A 339 -16.80 14.03 -7.17
CA ALA A 339 -16.37 15.01 -8.17
C ALA A 339 -14.84 15.21 -8.13
N LEU A 340 -14.27 15.43 -6.95
CA LEU A 340 -12.82 15.63 -6.79
C LEU A 340 -12.00 14.43 -7.29
N ILE A 341 -12.45 13.19 -7.07
CA ILE A 341 -11.73 12.00 -7.59
C ILE A 341 -11.80 11.97 -9.12
N LEU A 342 -12.98 12.25 -9.70
CA LEU A 342 -13.16 12.25 -11.16
C LEU A 342 -12.39 13.37 -11.85
N ASP A 343 -12.28 14.55 -11.23
CA ASP A 343 -11.52 15.68 -11.75
C ASP A 343 -10.00 15.47 -11.67
N ASN A 344 -9.55 14.69 -10.68
CA ASN A 344 -8.13 14.38 -10.48
C ASN A 344 -7.70 13.05 -11.11
N LYS A 345 -8.61 12.30 -11.76
CA LYS A 345 -8.24 11.05 -12.45
C LYS A 345 -7.23 11.35 -13.55
N SER A 346 -6.25 10.48 -13.69
CA SER A 346 -5.24 10.66 -14.72
C SER A 346 -5.87 10.46 -16.10
N ASP A 347 -5.90 11.52 -16.92
CA ASP A 347 -5.98 11.37 -18.38
C ASP A 347 -4.61 10.81 -18.83
N GLU A 348 -4.38 9.51 -18.56
CA GLU A 348 -3.15 8.82 -18.91
C GLU A 348 -3.12 8.49 -20.40
N THR A 349 -2.00 8.86 -21.03
CA THR A 349 -1.67 8.39 -22.37
C THR A 349 -0.53 7.39 -22.24
N ILE A 350 -0.77 6.17 -22.72
CA ILE A 350 0.25 5.12 -22.82
C ILE A 350 0.75 5.15 -24.26
N THR A 351 2.05 5.38 -24.40
CA THR A 351 2.73 5.51 -25.70
C THR A 351 3.97 4.64 -25.75
N THR A 352 4.40 4.31 -26.96
CA THR A 352 5.77 3.88 -27.24
C THR A 352 6.63 5.12 -27.51
N ASP A 353 7.86 5.14 -27.02
CA ASP A 353 8.78 6.26 -27.21
C ASP A 353 10.11 5.72 -27.76
N PRO A 354 10.60 6.20 -28.92
CA PRO A 354 11.88 5.76 -29.49
C PRO A 354 13.08 5.94 -28.54
N LYS A 355 13.01 6.88 -27.58
CA LYS A 355 14.03 7.07 -26.54
C LYS A 355 14.06 5.91 -25.53
N TYR A 356 12.96 5.17 -25.41
CA TYR A 356 12.78 4.07 -24.49
C TYR A 356 12.24 2.83 -25.22
N PRO A 357 13.05 2.21 -26.10
CA PRO A 357 12.60 1.12 -26.95
C PRO A 357 12.11 -0.08 -26.13
N GLY A 358 10.95 -0.61 -26.50
CA GLY A 358 10.31 -1.75 -25.84
C GLY A 358 9.73 -1.42 -24.45
N LYS A 359 9.65 -0.15 -24.06
CA LYS A 359 9.01 0.28 -22.80
C LYS A 359 7.65 0.91 -23.06
N LYS A 360 6.71 0.69 -22.14
CA LYS A 360 5.48 1.48 -22.01
C LYS A 360 5.84 2.79 -21.34
N VAL A 361 5.58 3.90 -22.01
CA VAL A 361 5.81 5.25 -21.48
C VAL A 361 4.49 5.87 -21.13
N ILE A 362 4.30 6.09 -19.83
CA ILE A 362 3.11 6.68 -19.24
C ILE A 362 3.35 8.19 -19.09
N ARG A 363 2.50 8.98 -19.75
CA ARG A 363 2.42 10.43 -19.59
C ARG A 363 1.08 10.81 -18.99
N ARG A 364 1.13 11.71 -18.01
CA ARG A 364 -0.02 12.25 -17.30
C ARG A 364 -0.24 13.69 -17.72
N LYS A 365 -1.50 14.12 -17.66
CA LYS A 365 -1.83 15.54 -17.78
C LYS A 365 -1.00 16.33 -16.75
N PRO A 366 -0.24 17.36 -17.17
CA PRO A 366 0.53 18.19 -16.25
C PRO A 366 -0.42 18.91 -15.28
N LEU A 367 0.04 19.09 -14.03
CA LEU A 367 -0.62 20.01 -13.10
C LEU A 367 -0.49 21.45 -13.62
N PRO A 368 -1.43 22.35 -13.24
CA PRO A 368 -1.32 23.76 -13.57
C PRO A 368 0.07 24.32 -13.24
N GLY A 369 0.74 24.90 -14.25
CA GLY A 369 2.09 25.44 -14.15
C GLY A 369 3.23 24.47 -14.53
N LEU A 370 2.93 23.22 -14.90
CA LEU A 370 3.92 22.24 -15.41
C LEU A 370 3.80 22.01 -16.93
N GLU A 371 2.98 22.79 -17.65
CA GLU A 371 2.68 22.55 -19.06
C GLU A 371 3.94 22.60 -19.94
N ASN A 372 4.87 23.49 -19.60
CA ASN A 372 6.11 23.73 -20.35
C ASN A 372 7.36 23.15 -19.66
N GLU A 373 7.20 22.45 -18.53
CA GLU A 373 8.29 21.86 -17.78
C GLU A 373 8.87 20.61 -18.45
N GLN A 374 10.15 20.35 -18.21
CA GLN A 374 10.84 19.20 -18.80
C GLN A 374 10.32 17.88 -18.21
N GLU A 375 10.24 16.84 -19.05
CA GLU A 375 9.90 15.48 -18.63
C GLU A 375 11.15 14.67 -18.23
N PHE A 376 11.07 14.01 -17.08
CA PHE A 376 12.11 13.13 -16.54
C PHE A 376 11.55 11.71 -16.37
N PRO A 377 12.29 10.67 -16.81
CA PRO A 377 11.82 9.30 -16.70
C PRO A 377 11.99 8.77 -15.27
N VAL A 378 10.94 8.16 -14.74
CA VAL A 378 10.97 7.32 -13.54
C VAL A 378 10.61 5.91 -13.94
N GLN A 379 11.58 5.00 -13.85
CA GLN A 379 11.34 3.60 -14.18
C GLN A 379 10.67 2.90 -13.00
N ILE A 380 9.50 2.28 -13.23
CA ILE A 380 8.69 1.66 -12.17
C ILE A 380 8.63 0.14 -12.27
N SER A 381 8.93 -0.42 -13.44
CA SER A 381 9.09 -1.86 -13.67
C SER A 381 10.13 -2.10 -14.78
N ASP A 382 10.38 -3.36 -15.11
CA ASP A 382 11.26 -3.72 -16.21
C ASP A 382 10.76 -3.19 -17.55
N ASP A 383 9.45 -3.09 -17.75
CA ASP A 383 8.81 -2.71 -19.01
C ASP A 383 8.14 -1.32 -18.99
N THR A 384 8.09 -0.62 -17.85
CA THR A 384 7.27 0.59 -17.70
C THR A 384 8.04 1.78 -17.13
N ILE A 385 7.86 2.93 -17.77
CA ILE A 385 8.39 4.24 -17.38
C ILE A 385 7.22 5.20 -17.17
N VAL A 386 7.28 5.96 -16.09
CA VAL A 386 6.40 7.10 -15.82
C VAL A 386 7.19 8.37 -16.03
N MET A 387 6.66 9.32 -16.81
CA MET A 387 7.28 10.64 -16.97
C MET A 387 6.79 11.58 -15.87
N VAL A 388 7.73 12.22 -15.16
CA VAL A 388 7.44 13.31 -14.20
C VAL A 388 7.92 14.64 -14.76
N ARG A 389 7.19 15.73 -14.49
CA ARG A 389 7.52 17.07 -14.99
C ARG A 389 8.02 17.99 -13.89
N GLY A 390 9.04 18.79 -14.20
CA GLY A 390 9.63 19.74 -13.27
C GLY A 390 11.04 20.15 -13.70
N HIS A 391 11.85 20.60 -12.73
CA HIS A 391 13.25 20.97 -12.95
C HIS A 391 14.09 20.70 -11.70
N TYR A 392 15.43 20.74 -11.83
CA TYR A 392 16.32 20.65 -10.67
C TYR A 392 16.65 22.05 -10.15
N ASP A 393 16.64 22.20 -8.82
CA ASP A 393 17.05 23.43 -8.13
C ASP A 393 18.43 23.21 -7.49
N ASP A 394 19.47 23.64 -8.20
CA ASP A 394 20.85 23.51 -7.75
C ASP A 394 21.21 24.56 -6.66
N GLU A 395 20.55 25.72 -6.66
CA GLU A 395 20.77 26.78 -5.65
C GLU A 395 20.28 26.31 -4.26
N MET A 396 19.08 25.74 -4.19
CA MET A 396 18.58 25.15 -2.95
C MET A 396 19.44 23.97 -2.50
N ALA A 397 19.96 23.14 -3.42
CA ALA A 397 20.84 22.03 -3.07
C ALA A 397 22.15 22.52 -2.42
N ASP A 398 22.74 23.59 -2.94
CA ASP A 398 23.96 24.19 -2.40
C ASP A 398 23.70 24.87 -1.05
N GLU A 399 22.56 25.55 -0.88
CA GLU A 399 22.18 26.14 0.41
C GLU A 399 21.92 25.07 1.49
N ILE A 400 21.28 23.95 1.13
CA ILE A 400 21.13 22.81 2.05
C ILE A 400 22.52 22.30 2.48
N LEU A 401 23.48 22.16 1.57
CA LEU A 401 24.83 21.71 1.91
C LEU A 401 25.52 22.67 2.88
N ARG A 402 25.39 23.99 2.64
CA ARG A 402 25.93 25.02 3.53
C ARG A 402 25.38 24.87 4.94
N LEU A 403 24.05 24.76 5.08
CA LEU A 403 23.35 24.60 6.36
C LEU A 403 23.70 23.27 7.04
N LEU A 404 23.82 22.17 6.28
CA LEU A 404 24.24 20.87 6.80
C LEU A 404 25.65 20.94 7.41
N ASN A 405 26.60 21.54 6.69
CA ASN A 405 27.98 21.66 7.17
C ASN A 405 28.10 22.64 8.34
N GLN A 406 27.27 23.69 8.38
CA GLN A 406 27.14 24.54 9.55
C GLN A 406 26.64 23.73 10.76
N TYR A 407 25.57 22.95 10.60
CA TYR A 407 25.02 22.12 11.67
C TYR A 407 26.00 21.06 12.17
N ARG A 408 26.77 20.43 11.27
CA ARG A 408 27.85 19.50 11.65
C ARG A 408 28.94 20.20 12.47
N LYS A 409 29.36 21.40 12.06
CA LYS A 409 30.35 22.19 12.80
C LYS A 409 29.85 22.55 14.21
N GLU A 410 28.59 22.94 14.35
CA GLU A 410 27.94 23.21 15.65
C GLU A 410 27.94 21.97 16.57
N ASN A 411 27.97 20.77 16.00
CA ASN A 411 28.04 19.50 16.73
C ASN A 411 29.48 18.91 16.78
N GLY A 412 30.51 19.72 16.52
CA GLY A 412 31.91 19.30 16.64
C GLY A 412 32.41 18.37 15.52
N LEU A 413 31.66 18.23 14.42
CA LEU A 413 31.99 17.34 13.31
C LEU A 413 32.63 18.11 12.15
N LYS A 414 33.45 17.39 11.37
CA LYS A 414 34.03 17.90 10.12
C LYS A 414 32.94 18.08 9.04
N ALA A 415 33.13 19.08 8.20
CA ALA A 415 32.30 19.32 7.02
C ALA A 415 32.38 18.14 6.05
N LEU A 416 31.24 17.78 5.47
CA LEU A 416 31.11 16.81 4.38
C LEU A 416 31.57 17.44 3.07
N LYS A 417 32.29 16.66 2.26
CA LYS A 417 32.71 17.04 0.91
C LYS A 417 31.63 16.67 -0.11
N GLN A 418 31.41 17.52 -1.12
CA GLN A 418 30.57 17.13 -2.25
C GLN A 418 31.21 15.97 -3.02
N ASP A 419 30.41 14.95 -3.32
CA ASP A 419 30.81 13.83 -4.17
C ASP A 419 29.98 13.83 -5.47
N ASN A 420 30.58 14.37 -6.53
CA ASN A 420 29.92 14.46 -7.83
C ASN A 420 29.72 13.10 -8.52
N SER A 421 30.43 12.05 -8.10
CA SER A 421 30.22 10.69 -8.64
C SER A 421 28.83 10.14 -8.27
N LEU A 422 28.23 10.64 -7.18
CA LEU A 422 26.88 10.26 -6.74
C LEU A 422 25.76 11.04 -7.47
N SER A 423 26.11 12.03 -8.31
CA SER A 423 25.14 12.90 -8.99
C SER A 423 24.10 12.15 -9.84
N PRO A 424 24.46 11.13 -10.65
CA PRO A 424 23.46 10.37 -11.42
C PRO A 424 22.42 9.67 -10.54
N VAL A 425 22.86 9.07 -9.43
CA VAL A 425 21.98 8.39 -8.48
C VAL A 425 21.12 9.41 -7.73
N ALA A 426 21.70 10.51 -7.23
CA ALA A 426 20.97 11.55 -6.52
C ALA A 426 19.90 12.23 -7.42
N LYS A 427 20.22 12.49 -8.70
CA LYS A 427 19.26 13.04 -9.68
C LYS A 427 18.10 12.08 -9.93
N THR A 428 18.40 10.82 -10.23
CA THR A 428 17.40 9.77 -10.41
C THR A 428 16.54 9.63 -9.16
N ARG A 429 17.18 9.70 -7.99
CA ARG A 429 16.47 9.51 -6.74
C ARG A 429 15.53 10.66 -6.43
N ALA A 430 15.93 11.90 -6.69
CA ALA A 430 15.09 13.08 -6.50
C ALA A 430 13.81 13.03 -7.36
N THR A 431 13.86 12.46 -8.58
CA THR A 431 12.66 12.25 -9.41
C THR A 431 11.86 11.02 -8.98
N GLU A 432 12.53 9.94 -8.57
CA GLU A 432 11.85 8.75 -8.02
C GLU A 432 10.97 9.08 -6.82
N ILE A 433 11.42 9.98 -5.93
CA ILE A 433 10.64 10.36 -4.74
C ILE A 433 9.44 11.27 -5.05
N VAL A 434 9.35 11.84 -6.26
CA VAL A 434 8.13 12.47 -6.77
C VAL A 434 7.05 11.43 -7.01
N HIS A 435 7.43 10.31 -7.64
CA HIS A 435 6.53 9.19 -7.90
C HIS A 435 6.24 8.39 -6.62
N LEU A 436 7.27 8.14 -5.81
CA LEU A 436 7.22 7.30 -4.61
C LEU A 436 8.08 7.90 -3.49
N PHE A 437 7.45 8.72 -2.64
CA PHE A 437 8.11 9.33 -1.47
C PHE A 437 8.31 8.32 -0.31
N GLU A 438 9.16 7.32 -0.54
CA GLU A 438 9.55 6.27 0.40
C GLU A 438 11.04 5.97 0.25
N HIS A 439 11.72 5.47 1.28
CA HIS A 439 13.14 5.04 1.20
C HIS A 439 13.36 3.81 0.30
N VAL A 440 12.29 3.14 -0.12
CA VAL A 440 12.32 2.08 -1.13
C VAL A 440 12.13 2.71 -2.52
N ARG A 441 12.92 2.27 -3.50
CA ARG A 441 12.86 2.76 -4.88
C ARG A 441 11.63 2.19 -5.62
N PRO A 442 11.11 2.85 -6.68
CA PRO A 442 9.92 2.38 -7.41
C PRO A 442 10.01 0.95 -7.95
N ARG A 443 11.20 0.50 -8.40
CA ARG A 443 11.44 -0.89 -8.84
C ARG A 443 11.78 -1.86 -7.71
N GLY A 444 11.68 -1.42 -6.45
CA GLY A 444 12.17 -2.14 -5.28
C GLY A 444 13.66 -1.87 -4.99
N GLY A 445 14.10 -2.34 -3.82
CA GLY A 445 15.45 -2.10 -3.30
C GLY A 445 15.59 -0.73 -2.62
N LEU A 446 16.76 -0.51 -2.01
CA LEU A 446 17.13 0.74 -1.35
C LEU A 446 18.22 1.44 -2.16
N VAL A 447 18.32 2.77 -2.01
CA VAL A 447 19.46 3.51 -2.62
C VAL A 447 20.79 3.09 -1.98
N THR A 448 20.77 2.68 -0.72
CA THR A 448 21.92 2.14 0.02
C THR A 448 22.36 0.75 -0.43
N ASP A 449 21.62 0.09 -1.32
CA ASP A 449 22.06 -1.18 -1.93
C ASP A 449 23.10 -0.94 -3.03
N ILE A 450 23.29 0.32 -3.46
CA ILE A 450 24.29 0.73 -4.44
C ILE A 450 25.63 0.91 -3.72
N SER A 451 26.70 0.35 -4.31
CA SER A 451 28.06 0.48 -3.78
C SER A 451 28.44 1.95 -3.56
N ASN A 452 29.15 2.22 -2.46
CA ASN A 452 29.59 3.56 -2.03
C ASN A 452 28.48 4.51 -1.55
N ILE A 453 27.26 4.03 -1.33
CA ILE A 453 26.21 4.78 -0.64
C ILE A 453 25.97 4.16 0.73
N ASN A 454 26.13 4.96 1.77
CA ASN A 454 26.08 4.51 3.16
C ASN A 454 24.90 5.10 3.96
N GLY A 455 24.22 6.11 3.42
CA GLY A 455 23.05 6.71 4.04
C GLY A 455 22.22 7.51 3.05
N GLU A 456 20.93 7.66 3.37
CA GLU A 456 19.98 8.47 2.62
C GLU A 456 19.11 9.27 3.58
N ASN A 457 18.97 10.56 3.33
CA ASN A 457 17.85 11.36 3.82
C ASN A 457 17.01 11.84 2.63
N ILE A 458 15.69 11.81 2.77
CA ILE A 458 14.76 12.33 1.77
C ILE A 458 13.84 13.35 2.42
N TYR A 459 13.40 14.33 1.65
CA TYR A 459 12.49 15.38 2.09
C TYR A 459 11.51 15.69 0.96
N ASN A 460 10.25 15.96 1.33
CA ASN A 460 9.31 16.62 0.46
C ASN A 460 8.54 17.71 1.21
N GLY A 461 8.22 18.80 0.53
CA GLY A 461 7.38 19.84 1.11
C GLY A 461 7.48 21.18 0.38
N PRO A 462 6.73 22.19 0.86
CA PRO A 462 6.68 23.53 0.27
C PRO A 462 7.83 24.45 0.73
N TYR A 463 8.78 23.98 1.55
CA TYR A 463 9.70 24.84 2.29
C TYR A 463 11.03 25.10 1.59
N THR A 464 11.77 26.04 2.17
CA THR A 464 13.15 26.42 1.86
C THR A 464 14.18 25.37 2.31
N ALA A 465 15.46 25.59 1.97
CA ALA A 465 16.59 24.81 2.46
C ALA A 465 16.63 24.69 3.99
N SER A 466 16.29 25.75 4.73
CA SER A 466 16.20 25.72 6.19
C SER A 466 15.07 24.81 6.68
N GLY A 467 13.89 24.86 6.04
CA GLY A 467 12.78 23.98 6.37
C GLY A 467 13.10 22.50 6.13
N ALA A 468 13.83 22.17 5.05
CA ALA A 468 14.32 20.81 4.83
C ALA A 468 15.28 20.36 5.94
N MET A 469 16.21 21.23 6.35
CA MET A 469 17.14 20.95 7.45
C MET A 469 16.44 20.76 8.79
N GLU A 470 15.46 21.60 9.13
CA GLU A 470 14.65 21.44 10.34
C GLU A 470 13.87 20.13 10.35
N ALA A 471 13.26 19.76 9.22
CA ALA A 471 12.55 18.50 9.08
C ALA A 471 13.46 17.29 9.35
N TRP A 472 14.69 17.30 8.81
CA TRP A 472 15.66 16.23 9.07
C TRP A 472 16.20 16.23 10.50
N LYS A 473 16.43 17.40 11.12
CA LYS A 473 16.85 17.50 12.53
C LYS A 473 15.82 16.92 13.48
N ASN A 474 14.54 17.11 13.19
CA ASN A 474 13.42 16.61 13.98
C ASN A 474 13.12 15.12 13.74
N SER A 475 13.79 14.48 12.78
CA SER A 475 13.69 13.05 12.50
C SER A 475 14.90 12.34 13.06
N GLN A 476 14.74 11.47 14.06
CA GLN A 476 15.86 10.78 14.72
C GLN A 476 16.82 10.13 13.70
N GLY A 477 16.30 9.32 12.77
CA GLY A 477 17.14 8.61 11.80
C GLY A 477 17.82 9.54 10.79
N HIS A 478 17.16 10.61 10.35
CA HIS A 478 17.77 11.57 9.42
C HIS A 478 18.82 12.42 10.12
N ASN A 479 18.56 12.83 11.36
CA ASN A 479 19.51 13.56 12.19
C ASN A 479 20.75 12.71 12.52
N GLU A 480 20.55 11.44 12.86
CA GLU A 480 21.64 10.48 13.04
C GLU A 480 22.53 10.36 11.79
N ASN A 481 21.96 10.33 10.58
CA ASN A 481 22.75 10.34 9.34
C ASN A 481 23.56 11.64 9.19
N MET A 482 22.93 12.80 9.42
CA MET A 482 23.61 14.11 9.30
C MET A 482 24.76 14.27 10.30
N LEU A 483 24.66 13.65 11.48
CA LEU A 483 25.65 13.71 12.55
C LEU A 483 26.57 12.47 12.62
N ARG A 484 26.48 11.56 11.65
CA ARG A 484 27.33 10.37 11.64
C ARG A 484 28.76 10.76 11.24
N GLU A 485 29.71 10.51 12.14
CA GLU A 485 31.12 10.89 11.95
C GLU A 485 31.79 10.13 10.82
N VAL A 486 31.44 8.85 10.62
CA VAL A 486 32.01 8.03 9.53
C VAL A 486 31.62 8.51 8.13
N PHE A 487 30.58 9.33 7.99
CA PHE A 487 30.25 9.93 6.70
C PHE A 487 31.16 11.13 6.46
N THR A 488 31.88 11.11 5.33
CA THR A 488 32.81 12.19 4.93
C THR A 488 32.41 12.85 3.61
N ARG A 489 31.50 12.22 2.86
CA ARG A 489 31.05 12.65 1.52
C ARG A 489 29.54 12.74 1.45
N VAL A 490 29.02 13.64 0.62
CA VAL A 490 27.58 13.80 0.39
C VAL A 490 27.30 14.31 -1.02
N LYS A 491 26.18 13.92 -1.61
CA LYS A 491 25.57 14.64 -2.75
C LYS A 491 24.13 14.99 -2.44
N ILE A 492 23.79 16.24 -2.73
CA ILE A 492 22.45 16.79 -2.54
C ILE A 492 21.85 17.09 -3.91
N LYS A 493 20.59 16.72 -4.10
CA LYS A 493 19.79 17.14 -5.25
C LYS A 493 18.39 17.49 -4.81
N VAL A 494 17.84 18.54 -5.43
CA VAL A 494 16.47 18.99 -5.23
C VAL A 494 15.78 18.99 -6.58
N PHE A 495 14.65 18.29 -6.65
CA PHE A 495 13.75 18.34 -7.81
C PHE A 495 12.49 19.11 -7.43
N VAL A 496 12.09 20.05 -8.27
CA VAL A 496 10.94 20.92 -8.07
C VAL A 496 9.86 20.52 -9.05
N THR A 497 8.64 20.33 -8.54
CA THR A 497 7.43 20.11 -9.33
C THR A 497 6.28 20.86 -8.66
N LYS A 498 5.04 20.62 -9.08
CA LYS A 498 3.85 21.24 -8.49
C LYS A 498 3.08 20.28 -7.59
N ALA A 499 2.37 20.83 -6.61
CA ALA A 499 1.31 20.15 -5.88
C ALA A 499 0.14 21.09 -5.62
N TYR A 500 -1.07 20.56 -5.45
CA TYR A 500 -2.23 21.36 -5.06
C TYR A 500 -2.15 21.80 -3.60
N TYR A 501 -2.58 23.04 -3.34
CA TYR A 501 -2.99 23.44 -1.99
C TYR A 501 -4.15 22.57 -1.50
N GLU A 502 -4.23 22.36 -0.18
CA GLU A 502 -5.39 21.68 0.41
C GLU A 502 -6.66 22.48 0.07
N ASP A 503 -7.71 21.76 -0.35
CA ASP A 503 -9.01 22.34 -0.71
C ASP A 503 -9.02 23.43 -1.80
N SER A 504 -7.98 23.49 -2.64
CA SER A 504 -7.85 24.43 -3.75
C SER A 504 -7.38 23.77 -5.04
N ASP A 505 -7.70 24.41 -6.17
CA ASP A 505 -7.19 24.06 -7.51
C ASP A 505 -5.92 24.85 -7.86
N GLN A 506 -5.49 25.74 -6.97
CA GLN A 506 -4.19 26.40 -7.09
C GLN A 506 -3.06 25.43 -6.75
N THR A 507 -1.97 25.53 -7.51
CA THR A 507 -0.75 24.76 -7.29
C THR A 507 0.34 25.62 -6.66
N TYR A 508 1.25 24.98 -5.92
CA TYR A 508 2.47 25.57 -5.39
C TYR A 508 3.68 24.69 -5.73
N ASP A 509 4.88 25.25 -5.65
CA ASP A 509 6.12 24.50 -5.85
C ASP A 509 6.37 23.55 -4.69
N ARG A 510 6.47 22.26 -5.01
CA ARG A 510 6.81 21.21 -4.07
C ARG A 510 8.21 20.72 -4.37
N TYR A 511 9.05 20.80 -3.35
CA TYR A 511 10.46 20.48 -3.41
C TYR A 511 10.67 19.05 -2.93
N TYR A 512 11.47 18.29 -3.66
CA TYR A 512 11.84 16.91 -3.37
C TYR A 512 13.37 16.84 -3.25
N ALA A 513 13.87 16.85 -2.01
CA ALA A 513 15.29 16.92 -1.73
C ALA A 513 15.83 15.56 -1.24
N VAL A 514 17.05 15.24 -1.65
CA VAL A 514 17.75 14.01 -1.22
C VAL A 514 19.17 14.35 -0.76
N GLN A 515 19.62 13.74 0.33
CA GLN A 515 21.02 13.69 0.75
C GLN A 515 21.50 12.26 0.64
N ILE A 516 22.47 12.01 -0.23
CA ILE A 516 23.11 10.70 -0.39
C ILE A 516 24.49 10.76 0.24
N PHE A 517 24.72 9.97 1.29
CA PHE A 517 25.95 9.99 2.07
C PHE A 517 26.91 8.87 1.67
N GLY A 518 28.20 9.16 1.70
CA GLY A 518 29.29 8.20 1.49
C GLY A 518 30.37 8.33 2.57
N ILE A 519 31.17 7.27 2.72
CA ILE A 519 32.34 7.22 3.61
C ILE A 519 33.58 7.76 2.92
#